data_AF-A0A942U5J1-F1
#
_entry.id   AF-A0A942U5J1-F1
#
_cell.length_a   1.000
_cell.length_b   1.000
_cell.length_c   1.000
_cell.angle_alpha   90.00
_cell.angle_beta   90.00
_cell.angle_gamma   90.00
#
_symmetry.space_group_name_H-M   'P 1'
#
loop_
_entity.id
_entity.type
_entity.pdbx_description
1 polymer ?
#
loop_
_entity_poly.entity_id
_entity_poly.type
_entity_poly.pdbx_seq_one_letter_code
_entity_poly.pdbx_strand_id
1 'polypeptide(L)'
;MPMNEMIQFFRQLSGKINSNLYAGLPWSSSPQHHAFLRWLQKELKQTNTLQIPLHELPVVVFDIETTGFYPEKGDQMISIGAVKMIGAEMKAEETFYTLVKSDLPLSKEISELTSIQEMELRHAPNPADVLVDFFKFIKSNILVAHHSNHELNFMRKMTRDYLRCSFDHRIVDTSFLLRLEDPSVNPRPLEEICQNCGIEIKNRHHALGDALMTAKIWSHYLNAAETKGFKNLQEIYEYLSKLK
;
A
#
# COMPACT_ATOMS: atom_id res chain seq x y z
N MET A 1 46.04 2.99 -15.45
CA MET A 1 45.86 2.98 -13.99
C MET A 1 44.97 1.80 -13.64
N PRO A 2 45.42 0.86 -12.78
CA PRO A 2 44.80 -0.46 -12.66
C PRO A 2 43.56 -0.44 -11.75
N MET A 3 42.61 -1.30 -12.10
CA MET A 3 41.25 -1.49 -11.58
C MET A 3 41.09 -1.59 -10.04
N ASN A 4 42.20 -1.74 -9.30
CA ASN A 4 42.21 -1.80 -7.84
C ASN A 4 42.02 -0.44 -7.15
N GLU A 5 42.39 0.69 -7.79
CA GLU A 5 42.14 2.02 -7.19
C GLU A 5 40.66 2.43 -7.28
N MET A 6 39.95 2.01 -8.34
CA MET A 6 38.51 2.25 -8.45
C MET A 6 37.72 1.48 -7.39
N ILE A 7 38.10 0.24 -7.10
CA ILE A 7 37.43 -0.58 -6.06
C ILE A 7 37.69 0.00 -4.66
N GLN A 8 38.86 0.58 -4.40
CA GLN A 8 39.13 1.30 -3.15
C GLN A 8 38.37 2.64 -3.05
N PHE A 9 38.21 3.37 -4.17
CA PHE A 9 37.40 4.58 -4.24
C PHE A 9 35.91 4.29 -3.92
N PHE A 10 35.34 3.20 -4.47
CA PHE A 10 33.98 2.78 -4.16
C PHE A 10 33.82 2.29 -2.70
N ARG A 11 34.85 1.68 -2.10
CA ARG A 11 34.86 1.31 -0.67
C ARG A 11 34.95 2.52 0.28
N GLN A 12 35.53 3.63 -0.15
CA GLN A 12 35.55 4.87 0.65
C GLN A 12 34.23 5.65 0.56
N LEU A 13 33.53 5.57 -0.58
CA LEU A 13 32.21 6.23 -0.76
C LEU A 13 31.07 5.51 -0.03
N SER A 14 31.19 4.21 0.28
CA SER A 14 30.17 3.47 1.04
C SER A 14 30.22 3.71 2.56
N GLY A 15 31.25 4.42 3.06
CA GLY A 15 31.49 4.57 4.50
C GLY A 15 30.91 5.83 5.16
N LYS A 16 30.55 6.87 4.40
CA LYS A 16 30.03 8.13 4.96
C LYS A 16 29.15 8.87 3.94
N ILE A 17 27.91 8.41 3.75
CA ILE A 17 26.88 9.32 3.22
C ILE A 17 26.48 10.22 4.39
N ASN A 18 27.08 11.39 4.40
CA ASN A 18 26.84 12.47 5.35
C ASN A 18 25.35 12.82 5.35
N SER A 19 24.70 12.67 6.51
CA SER A 19 23.30 12.96 6.79
C SER A 19 22.91 14.45 6.72
N ASN A 20 23.72 15.30 6.10
CA ASN A 20 23.61 16.77 6.23
C ASN A 20 23.21 17.52 4.96
N LEU A 21 22.75 16.85 3.90
CA LEU A 21 22.27 17.51 2.67
C LEU A 21 20.76 17.83 2.65
N TYR A 22 20.01 17.50 3.71
CA TYR A 22 18.57 17.74 3.81
C TYR A 22 18.16 18.50 5.09
N ALA A 23 19.08 19.27 5.68
CA ALA A 23 18.90 20.01 6.94
C ALA A 23 18.00 21.27 6.82
N GLY A 24 16.91 21.22 6.03
CA GLY A 24 16.08 22.37 5.70
C GLY A 24 14.57 22.21 5.89
N LEU A 25 14.08 21.03 6.29
CA LEU A 25 12.65 20.84 6.59
C LEU A 25 12.45 20.69 8.10
N PRO A 26 11.59 21.50 8.73
CA PRO A 26 11.33 21.42 10.16
C PRO A 26 10.59 20.11 10.43
N TRP A 27 11.32 19.09 10.87
CA TRP A 27 10.74 17.82 11.27
C TRP A 27 10.53 17.82 12.78
N SER A 28 9.27 17.93 13.21
CA SER A 28 8.85 17.57 14.56
C SER A 28 8.44 16.10 14.61
N SER A 29 9.35 15.15 14.33
CA SER A 29 9.08 13.79 14.81
C SER A 29 9.33 13.76 16.29
N SER A 30 8.27 13.49 17.03
CA SER A 30 8.37 13.15 18.43
C SER A 30 9.28 11.91 18.58
N PRO A 31 10.16 11.81 19.61
CA PRO A 31 10.91 10.59 19.91
C PRO A 31 10.04 9.32 19.95
N GLN A 32 8.76 9.48 20.29
CA GLN A 32 7.72 8.47 20.28
C GLN A 32 7.47 7.90 18.88
N HIS A 33 7.39 8.74 17.84
CA HIS A 33 7.24 8.27 16.45
C HIS A 33 8.43 7.40 16.02
N HIS A 34 9.65 7.84 16.31
CA HIS A 34 10.84 7.05 15.97
C HIS A 34 10.91 5.72 16.72
N ALA A 35 10.48 5.68 17.98
CA ALA A 35 10.41 4.43 18.74
C ALA A 35 9.38 3.46 18.13
N PHE A 36 8.21 3.97 17.76
CA PHE A 36 7.16 3.19 17.09
C PHE A 36 7.62 2.61 15.75
N LEU A 37 8.22 3.42 14.87
CA LEU A 37 8.70 2.96 13.55
C LEU A 37 9.76 1.86 13.66
N ARG A 38 10.70 1.97 14.61
CA ARG A 38 11.70 0.93 14.86
C ARG A 38 11.08 -0.37 15.37
N TRP A 39 10.09 -0.27 16.25
CA TRP A 39 9.35 -1.43 16.72
C TRP A 39 8.62 -2.12 15.57
N LEU A 40 7.91 -1.36 14.73
CA LEU A 40 7.16 -1.88 13.59
C LEU A 40 8.07 -2.60 12.58
N GLN A 41 9.24 -2.02 12.25
CA GLN A 41 10.22 -2.68 11.37
C GLN A 41 10.75 -3.99 11.94
N LYS A 42 10.87 -4.11 13.26
CA LYS A 42 11.28 -5.35 13.92
C LYS A 42 10.16 -6.40 13.83
N GLU A 43 8.92 -5.98 14.07
CA GLU A 43 7.74 -6.85 14.00
C GLU A 43 7.56 -7.43 12.59
N LEU A 44 7.62 -6.59 11.55
CA LEU A 44 7.51 -7.01 10.14
C LEU A 44 8.52 -8.09 9.73
N LYS A 45 9.72 -8.10 10.33
CA LYS A 45 10.76 -9.12 10.05
C LYS A 45 10.51 -10.45 10.75
N GLN A 46 9.69 -10.46 11.80
CA GLN A 46 9.47 -11.63 12.65
C GLN A 46 8.17 -12.37 12.30
N THR A 47 7.21 -11.69 11.68
CA THR A 47 5.89 -12.25 11.41
C THR A 47 5.91 -13.17 10.17
N ASN A 48 5.65 -14.47 10.36
CA ASN A 48 5.42 -15.40 9.26
C ASN A 48 3.93 -15.39 8.85
N THR A 49 3.54 -14.39 8.07
CA THR A 49 2.14 -14.15 7.70
C THR A 49 1.61 -15.10 6.62
N LEU A 50 2.48 -15.77 5.85
CA LEU A 50 2.07 -16.60 4.70
C LEU A 50 1.47 -17.96 5.10
N GLN A 51 1.72 -18.42 6.32
CA GLN A 51 1.27 -19.72 6.82
C GLN A 51 0.00 -19.62 7.69
N ILE A 52 -0.48 -18.40 7.97
CA ILE A 52 -1.71 -18.21 8.72
C ILE A 52 -2.88 -18.79 7.90
N PRO A 53 -3.81 -19.56 8.52
CA PRO A 53 -4.99 -20.06 7.84
C PRO A 53 -5.78 -18.93 7.17
N LEU A 54 -6.29 -19.15 5.95
CA LEU A 54 -6.96 -18.09 5.17
C LEU A 54 -8.12 -17.44 5.96
N HIS A 55 -9.00 -18.22 6.58
CA HIS A 55 -10.09 -17.72 7.44
C HIS A 55 -9.64 -16.95 8.69
N GLU A 56 -8.40 -17.11 9.17
CA GLU A 56 -7.85 -16.38 10.32
C GLU A 56 -6.95 -15.20 9.90
N LEU A 57 -6.68 -15.05 8.61
CA LEU A 57 -5.64 -14.17 8.10
C LEU A 57 -5.99 -12.68 8.31
N PRO A 58 -5.26 -11.94 9.17
CA PRO A 58 -5.49 -10.52 9.31
C PRO A 58 -4.86 -9.77 8.13
N VAL A 59 -5.70 -9.09 7.34
CA VAL A 59 -5.24 -8.20 6.27
C VAL A 59 -5.87 -6.83 6.38
N VAL A 60 -5.24 -5.84 5.77
CA VAL A 60 -5.83 -4.52 5.57
C VAL A 60 -5.91 -4.27 4.07
N VAL A 61 -7.12 -4.07 3.57
CA VAL A 61 -7.33 -3.68 2.17
C VAL A 61 -7.27 -2.16 2.10
N PHE A 62 -6.50 -1.61 1.17
CA PHE A 62 -6.35 -0.17 1.02
C PHE A 62 -6.24 0.26 -0.44
N ASP A 63 -6.51 1.53 -0.66
CA ASP A 63 -6.45 2.20 -1.94
C ASP A 63 -6.02 3.67 -1.72
N ILE A 64 -5.50 4.32 -2.77
CA ILE A 64 -4.99 5.69 -2.71
C ILE A 64 -5.49 6.48 -3.92
N GLU A 65 -5.80 7.75 -3.69
CA GLU A 65 -5.98 8.70 -4.79
C GLU A 65 -4.72 9.54 -4.96
N THR A 66 -4.34 9.81 -6.20
CA THR A 66 -3.10 10.50 -6.53
C THR A 66 -3.31 11.53 -7.64
N THR A 67 -2.39 12.48 -7.77
CA THR A 67 -2.40 13.45 -8.88
C THR A 67 -1.89 12.85 -10.21
N GLY A 68 -1.40 11.61 -10.18
CA GLY A 68 -0.77 10.93 -11.31
C GLY A 68 -0.04 9.66 -10.86
N PHE A 69 0.67 8.99 -11.77
CA PHE A 69 1.19 7.63 -11.51
C PHE A 69 2.65 7.55 -11.05
N TYR A 70 3.39 8.66 -11.08
CA TYR A 70 4.84 8.66 -10.97
C TYR A 70 5.32 9.50 -9.77
N PRO A 71 5.37 8.90 -8.56
CA PRO A 71 5.74 9.63 -7.34
C PRO A 71 7.19 10.14 -7.35
N GLU A 72 8.07 9.50 -8.12
CA GLU A 72 9.46 9.97 -8.34
C GLU A 72 9.54 11.15 -9.31
N LYS A 73 8.48 11.43 -10.08
CA LYS A 73 8.40 12.58 -11.00
C LYS A 73 7.59 13.76 -10.43
N GLY A 74 7.14 13.66 -9.18
CA GLY A 74 6.47 14.74 -8.47
C GLY A 74 4.98 14.53 -8.24
N ASP A 75 4.37 13.44 -8.75
CA ASP A 75 2.98 13.13 -8.44
C ASP A 75 2.80 12.87 -6.94
N GLN A 76 1.66 13.30 -6.39
CA GLN A 76 1.38 13.26 -4.95
C GLN A 76 0.16 12.40 -4.64
N MET A 77 0.24 11.67 -3.52
CA MET A 77 -0.95 11.08 -2.89
C MET A 77 -1.79 12.20 -2.30
N ILE A 78 -3.08 12.18 -2.57
CA ILE A 78 -4.05 13.19 -2.13
C ILE A 78 -5.12 12.61 -1.20
N SER A 79 -5.33 11.29 -1.21
CA SER A 79 -6.09 10.60 -0.18
C SER A 79 -5.66 9.15 -0.02
N ILE A 80 -5.97 8.56 1.12
CA ILE A 80 -5.76 7.14 1.42
C ILE A 80 -6.97 6.60 2.17
N GLY A 81 -7.43 5.41 1.79
CA GLY A 81 -8.56 4.73 2.38
C GLY A 81 -8.24 3.27 2.64
N ALA A 82 -8.72 2.73 3.75
CA ALA A 82 -8.48 1.34 4.12
C ALA A 82 -9.56 0.74 5.01
N VAL A 83 -9.65 -0.59 5.00
CA VAL A 83 -10.55 -1.38 5.84
C VAL A 83 -9.85 -2.66 6.30
N LYS A 84 -10.09 -3.07 7.55
CA LYS A 84 -9.56 -4.33 8.06
C LYS A 84 -10.41 -5.53 7.67
N MET A 85 -9.74 -6.66 7.55
CA MET A 85 -10.30 -7.95 7.25
C MET A 85 -9.72 -9.02 8.18
N ILE A 86 -10.53 -10.03 8.51
CA ILE A 86 -10.05 -11.31 9.03
C ILE A 86 -10.51 -12.39 8.06
N GLY A 87 -9.57 -12.97 7.32
CA GLY A 87 -9.87 -13.80 6.16
C GLY A 87 -10.76 -13.08 5.16
N ALA A 88 -11.94 -13.65 4.90
CA ALA A 88 -12.94 -13.09 4.00
C ALA A 88 -13.98 -12.20 4.72
N GLU A 89 -13.85 -12.01 6.04
CA GLU A 89 -14.79 -11.19 6.81
C GLU A 89 -14.32 -9.74 6.93
N MET A 90 -15.11 -8.82 6.41
CA MET A 90 -14.85 -7.38 6.49
C MET A 90 -15.23 -6.82 7.85
N LYS A 91 -14.29 -6.12 8.50
CA LYS A 91 -14.55 -5.35 9.71
C LYS A 91 -14.94 -3.93 9.31
N ALA A 92 -16.18 -3.77 8.84
CA ALA A 92 -16.66 -2.52 8.23
C ALA A 92 -16.57 -1.29 9.15
N GLU A 93 -16.58 -1.48 10.47
CA GLU A 93 -16.40 -0.41 11.46
C GLU A 93 -14.92 -0.07 11.72
N GLU A 94 -13.99 -0.92 11.26
CA GLU A 94 -12.54 -0.71 11.38
C GLU A 94 -11.98 -0.18 10.06
N THR A 95 -12.31 1.07 9.75
CA THR A 95 -11.87 1.79 8.56
C THR A 95 -10.88 2.90 8.90
N PHE A 96 -10.12 3.31 7.90
CA PHE A 96 -9.24 4.47 7.93
C PHE A 96 -9.46 5.27 6.65
N TYR A 97 -9.62 6.59 6.77
CA TYR A 97 -9.66 7.47 5.62
C TYR A 97 -9.11 8.84 6.01
N THR A 98 -8.28 9.41 5.15
CA THR A 98 -7.86 10.81 5.28
C THR A 98 -7.42 11.35 3.93
N LEU A 99 -7.64 12.65 3.75
CA LEU A 99 -6.92 13.43 2.75
C LEU A 99 -5.45 13.60 3.16
N VAL A 100 -4.60 13.93 2.19
CA VAL A 100 -3.17 14.16 2.39
C VAL A 100 -2.83 15.56 1.91
N LYS A 101 -2.13 16.33 2.75
CA LYS A 101 -1.79 17.70 2.39
C LYS A 101 -0.99 17.80 1.10
N SER A 102 -1.46 18.64 0.19
CA SER A 102 -0.74 19.08 -1.00
C SER A 102 -0.88 20.60 -1.15
N ASP A 103 0.25 21.26 -1.42
CA ASP A 103 0.30 22.68 -1.75
C ASP A 103 0.38 22.92 -3.27
N LEU A 104 0.41 21.84 -4.08
CA LEU A 104 0.47 21.90 -5.53
C LEU A 104 -0.94 22.13 -6.12
N PRO A 105 -1.03 22.81 -7.29
CA PRO A 105 -2.29 22.91 -8.01
C PRO A 105 -2.84 21.52 -8.36
N LEU A 106 -4.14 21.33 -8.17
CA LEU A 106 -4.82 20.11 -8.58
C LEU A 106 -5.41 20.31 -9.98
N SER A 107 -5.18 19.36 -10.90
CA SER A 107 -5.79 19.46 -12.23
C SER A 107 -7.30 19.31 -12.14
N LYS A 108 -8.02 19.94 -13.08
CA LYS A 108 -9.48 19.87 -13.14
C LYS A 108 -9.96 18.43 -13.29
N GLU A 109 -9.26 17.65 -14.11
CA GLU A 109 -9.58 16.24 -14.38
C GLU A 109 -9.49 15.39 -13.11
N ILE A 110 -8.44 15.57 -12.30
CA ILE A 110 -8.30 14.84 -11.03
C ILE A 110 -9.36 15.28 -10.02
N SER A 111 -9.65 16.58 -9.94
CA SER A 111 -10.69 17.10 -9.06
C SER A 111 -12.09 16.58 -9.43
N GLU A 112 -12.41 16.53 -10.73
CA GLU A 112 -13.67 15.96 -11.22
C GLU A 112 -13.74 14.44 -11.01
N LEU A 113 -12.62 13.74 -11.19
CA LEU A 113 -12.54 12.29 -11.01
C LEU A 113 -12.75 11.90 -9.54
N THR A 114 -12.03 12.55 -8.63
CA THR A 114 -11.96 12.17 -7.21
C THR A 114 -12.95 12.94 -6.33
N SER A 115 -13.59 13.97 -6.88
CA SER A 115 -14.39 14.95 -6.14
C SER A 115 -13.62 15.73 -5.05
N ILE A 116 -12.30 15.63 -5.02
CA ILE A 116 -11.44 16.35 -4.06
C ILE A 116 -11.13 17.75 -4.59
N GLN A 117 -11.27 18.76 -3.73
CA GLN A 117 -10.91 20.14 -4.05
C GLN A 117 -9.53 20.51 -3.52
N GLU A 118 -8.82 21.37 -4.25
CA GLU A 118 -7.51 21.88 -3.85
C GLU A 118 -7.52 22.53 -2.46
N MET A 119 -8.61 23.23 -2.11
CA MET A 119 -8.76 23.86 -0.80
C MET A 119 -8.78 22.83 0.35
N GLU A 120 -9.39 21.67 0.14
CA GLU A 120 -9.42 20.58 1.13
C GLU A 120 -8.01 20.02 1.36
N LEU A 121 -7.23 19.87 0.28
CA LEU A 121 -5.85 19.41 0.34
C LEU A 121 -4.94 20.39 1.08
N ARG A 122 -5.12 21.70 0.93
CA ARG A 122 -4.32 22.69 1.68
C ARG A 122 -4.53 22.62 3.19
N HIS A 123 -5.71 22.16 3.64
CA HIS A 123 -6.09 22.03 5.05
C HIS A 123 -5.95 20.61 5.60
N ALA A 124 -5.64 19.63 4.73
CA ALA A 124 -5.48 18.24 5.12
C ALA A 124 -4.23 18.03 6.03
N PRO A 125 -4.16 16.90 6.75
CA PRO A 125 -3.00 16.57 7.58
C PRO A 125 -1.71 16.42 6.77
N ASN A 126 -0.56 16.70 7.39
CA ASN A 126 0.73 16.56 6.72
C ASN A 126 0.98 15.09 6.34
N PRO A 127 1.66 14.81 5.22
CA PRO A 127 1.97 13.44 4.78
C PRO A 127 2.65 12.58 5.85
N ALA A 128 3.52 13.20 6.63
CA ALA A 128 4.17 12.64 7.81
C ALA A 128 3.21 11.99 8.80
N ASP A 129 2.22 12.76 9.23
CA ASP A 129 1.27 12.40 10.27
C ASP A 129 0.31 11.33 9.73
N VAL A 130 -0.14 11.51 8.47
CA VAL A 130 -0.94 10.51 7.76
C VAL A 130 -0.24 9.15 7.72
N LEU A 131 1.04 9.10 7.33
CA LEU A 131 1.77 7.82 7.26
C LEU A 131 1.92 7.17 8.63
N VAL A 132 2.22 7.96 9.68
CA VAL A 132 2.34 7.44 11.04
C VAL A 132 1.02 6.87 11.53
N ASP A 133 -0.09 7.59 11.31
CA ASP A 133 -1.42 7.13 11.74
C ASP A 133 -1.90 5.93 10.91
N PHE A 134 -1.62 5.91 9.61
CA PHE A 134 -1.84 4.76 8.76
C PHE A 134 -1.04 3.54 9.25
N PHE A 135 0.24 3.71 9.61
CA PHE A 135 1.07 2.63 10.16
C PHE A 135 0.56 2.12 11.51
N LYS A 136 0.01 2.98 12.37
CA LYS A 136 -0.66 2.54 13.61
C LYS A 136 -1.92 1.73 13.30
N PHE A 137 -2.67 2.10 12.27
CA PHE A 137 -3.87 1.40 11.85
C PHE A 137 -3.56 0.00 11.28
N ILE A 138 -2.59 -0.09 10.36
CA ILE A 138 -2.24 -1.36 9.68
C ILE A 138 -1.35 -2.28 10.51
N LYS A 139 -0.56 -1.73 11.44
CA LYS A 139 0.45 -2.47 12.21
C LYS A 139 1.33 -3.33 11.29
N SER A 140 1.61 -4.58 11.64
CA SER A 140 2.36 -5.52 10.81
C SER A 140 1.49 -6.37 9.86
N ASN A 141 0.21 -6.02 9.65
CA ASN A 141 -0.69 -6.82 8.82
C ASN A 141 -0.23 -6.83 7.35
N ILE A 142 -0.58 -7.90 6.62
CA ILE A 142 -0.48 -7.91 5.17
C ILE A 142 -1.43 -6.84 4.63
N LEU A 143 -0.98 -6.10 3.63
CA LEU A 143 -1.81 -5.18 2.88
C LEU A 143 -2.36 -5.85 1.62
N VAL A 144 -3.54 -5.45 1.19
CA VAL A 144 -4.17 -5.89 -0.05
C VAL A 144 -4.56 -4.65 -0.86
N ALA A 145 -4.24 -4.64 -2.14
CA ALA A 145 -4.58 -3.57 -3.07
C ALA A 145 -4.93 -4.14 -4.45
N HIS A 146 -5.57 -3.35 -5.29
CA HIS A 146 -5.85 -3.70 -6.68
C HIS A 146 -4.87 -2.94 -7.60
N HIS A 147 -4.05 -3.66 -8.37
CA HIS A 147 -2.89 -3.08 -9.08
C HIS A 147 -1.84 -2.46 -8.16
N SER A 148 -1.50 -3.20 -7.10
CA SER A 148 -0.63 -2.88 -5.96
C SER A 148 0.71 -2.18 -6.26
N ASN A 149 1.21 -2.25 -7.49
CA ASN A 149 2.45 -1.57 -7.86
C ASN A 149 2.30 -0.05 -7.78
N HIS A 150 1.12 0.50 -8.05
CA HIS A 150 0.86 1.93 -7.88
C HIS A 150 1.00 2.35 -6.42
N GLU A 151 0.27 1.70 -5.52
CA GLU A 151 0.28 1.95 -4.08
C GLU A 151 1.68 1.74 -3.51
N LEU A 152 2.35 0.65 -3.89
CA LEU A 152 3.69 0.32 -3.43
C LEU A 152 4.70 1.44 -3.73
N ASN A 153 4.64 2.00 -4.94
CA ASN A 153 5.56 3.06 -5.35
C ASN A 153 5.32 4.35 -4.55
N PHE A 154 4.06 4.74 -4.34
CA PHE A 154 3.72 5.89 -3.50
C PHE A 154 4.11 5.67 -2.04
N MET A 155 3.78 4.53 -1.46
CA MET A 155 4.12 4.21 -0.08
C MET A 155 5.64 4.19 0.15
N ARG A 156 6.42 3.62 -0.77
CA ARG A 156 7.89 3.66 -0.70
C ARG A 156 8.44 5.08 -0.78
N LYS A 157 7.98 5.87 -1.75
CA LYS A 157 8.41 7.27 -1.92
C LYS A 157 8.12 8.09 -0.66
N MET A 158 6.87 8.06 -0.21
CA MET A 158 6.42 8.86 0.92
C MET A 158 7.07 8.44 2.23
N THR A 159 7.17 7.14 2.50
CA THR A 159 7.84 6.63 3.70
C THR A 159 9.31 7.03 3.74
N ARG A 160 10.01 6.95 2.60
CA ARG A 160 11.41 7.39 2.49
C ARG A 160 11.57 8.89 2.68
N ASP A 161 10.69 9.68 2.09
CA ASP A 161 10.86 11.14 2.04
C ASP A 161 10.41 11.81 3.35
N TYR A 162 9.30 11.36 3.92
CA TYR A 162 8.73 11.92 5.14
C TYR A 162 9.22 11.20 6.40
N LEU A 163 9.27 9.87 6.41
CA LEU A 163 9.62 9.11 7.63
C LEU A 163 11.09 8.67 7.70
N ARG A 164 11.85 8.84 6.61
CA ARG A 164 13.27 8.43 6.51
C ARG A 164 13.50 6.95 6.84
N CYS A 165 12.52 6.10 6.54
CA CYS A 165 12.63 4.65 6.70
C CYS A 165 12.18 3.90 5.43
N SER A 166 12.41 2.59 5.41
CA SER A 166 11.89 1.70 4.37
C SER A 166 10.42 1.39 4.59
N PHE A 167 9.69 1.20 3.50
CA PHE A 167 8.36 0.59 3.51
C PHE A 167 8.51 -0.91 3.24
N ASP A 168 8.36 -1.71 4.30
CA ASP A 168 8.67 -3.14 4.31
C ASP A 168 7.43 -4.04 4.40
N HIS A 169 6.23 -3.45 4.41
CA HIS A 169 4.98 -4.22 4.42
C HIS A 169 4.84 -5.06 3.15
N ARG A 170 4.31 -6.27 3.33
CA ARG A 170 3.89 -7.11 2.20
C ARG A 170 2.57 -6.57 1.66
N ILE A 171 2.51 -6.37 0.35
CA ILE A 171 1.27 -6.09 -0.38
C ILE A 171 0.93 -7.30 -1.25
N VAL A 172 -0.31 -7.78 -1.16
CA VAL A 172 -0.90 -8.78 -2.04
C VAL A 172 -1.79 -8.05 -3.04
N ASP A 173 -1.52 -8.26 -4.32
CA ASP A 173 -2.37 -7.77 -5.39
C ASP A 173 -3.62 -8.65 -5.53
N THR A 174 -4.81 -8.09 -5.63
CA THR A 174 -6.02 -8.91 -5.84
C THR A 174 -5.99 -9.72 -7.13
N SER A 175 -5.24 -9.29 -8.16
CA SER A 175 -5.01 -10.06 -9.38
C SER A 175 -4.36 -11.42 -9.12
N PHE A 176 -3.62 -11.56 -8.02
CA PHE A 176 -3.07 -12.85 -7.57
C PHE A 176 -4.15 -13.90 -7.39
N LEU A 177 -5.29 -13.54 -6.78
CA LEU A 177 -6.37 -14.50 -6.54
C LEU A 177 -7.22 -14.74 -7.79
N LEU A 178 -7.35 -13.75 -8.69
CA LEU A 178 -8.02 -13.93 -9.99
C LEU A 178 -7.39 -15.07 -10.80
N ARG A 179 -6.05 -15.18 -10.72
CA ARG A 179 -5.28 -16.23 -11.41
C ARG A 179 -5.59 -17.65 -10.94
N LEU A 180 -6.26 -17.82 -9.80
CA LEU A 180 -6.73 -19.12 -9.35
C LEU A 180 -7.89 -19.64 -10.19
N GLU A 181 -8.66 -18.75 -10.80
CA GLU A 181 -9.77 -19.10 -11.69
C GLU A 181 -9.33 -19.15 -13.15
N ASP A 182 -8.59 -18.13 -13.58
CA ASP A 182 -8.03 -18.05 -14.92
C ASP A 182 -6.54 -17.68 -14.84
N PRO A 183 -5.63 -18.66 -14.95
CA PRO A 183 -4.19 -18.41 -14.88
C PRO A 183 -3.67 -17.41 -15.93
N SER A 184 -4.40 -17.26 -17.05
CA SER A 184 -4.08 -16.38 -18.18
C SER A 184 -4.71 -14.98 -18.07
N VAL A 185 -5.43 -14.70 -16.98
CA VAL A 185 -6.14 -13.44 -16.82
C VAL A 185 -5.18 -12.25 -16.83
N ASN A 186 -5.43 -11.33 -17.76
CA ASN A 186 -4.75 -10.04 -17.75
C ASN A 186 -5.28 -9.17 -16.60
N PRO A 187 -4.49 -8.20 -16.11
CA PRO A 187 -4.98 -7.20 -15.16
C PRO A 187 -6.22 -6.50 -15.73
N ARG A 188 -7.33 -6.52 -14.99
CA ARG A 188 -8.61 -5.90 -15.37
C ARG A 188 -8.89 -4.68 -14.50
N PRO A 189 -9.66 -3.69 -14.97
CA PRO A 189 -10.15 -2.60 -14.13
C PRO A 189 -10.98 -3.11 -12.95
N LEU A 190 -11.00 -2.34 -11.86
CA LEU A 190 -11.74 -2.68 -10.65
C LEU A 190 -13.22 -2.90 -10.93
N GLU A 191 -13.80 -2.06 -11.78
CA GLU A 191 -15.20 -2.06 -12.18
C GLU A 191 -15.60 -3.36 -12.87
N GLU A 192 -14.73 -3.88 -13.74
CA GLU A 192 -14.99 -5.13 -14.45
C GLU A 192 -15.04 -6.31 -13.49
N ILE A 193 -14.11 -6.34 -12.51
CA ILE A 193 -14.08 -7.41 -11.51
C ILE A 193 -15.28 -7.28 -10.57
N CYS A 194 -15.63 -6.07 -10.14
CA CYS A 194 -16.84 -5.81 -9.36
C CYS A 194 -18.09 -6.37 -10.08
N GLN A 195 -18.25 -6.06 -11.37
CA GLN A 195 -19.37 -6.57 -12.17
C GLN A 195 -19.38 -8.10 -12.22
N ASN A 196 -18.24 -8.74 -12.48
CA ASN A 196 -18.11 -10.19 -12.53
C ASN A 196 -18.45 -10.87 -11.19
N CYS A 197 -18.13 -10.23 -10.07
CA CYS A 197 -18.43 -10.73 -8.74
C CYS A 197 -19.84 -10.35 -8.24
N GLY A 198 -20.64 -9.61 -9.03
CA GLY A 198 -21.95 -9.09 -8.59
C GLY A 198 -21.85 -8.03 -7.48
N ILE A 199 -20.72 -7.33 -7.40
CA ILE A 199 -20.45 -6.27 -6.43
C ILE A 199 -20.93 -4.94 -7.00
N GLU A 200 -21.80 -4.26 -6.25
CA GLU A 200 -22.26 -2.92 -6.57
C GLU A 200 -21.10 -1.90 -6.52
N ILE A 201 -20.94 -1.13 -7.60
CA ILE A 201 -19.96 -0.05 -7.70
C ILE A 201 -20.51 1.18 -6.97
N LYS A 202 -19.85 1.58 -5.88
CA LYS A 202 -20.23 2.70 -5.03
C LYS A 202 -19.02 3.56 -4.70
N ASN A 203 -19.18 4.88 -4.80
CA ASN A 203 -18.13 5.86 -4.48
C ASN A 203 -16.80 5.53 -5.18
N ARG A 204 -16.85 5.29 -6.50
CA ARG A 204 -15.65 5.06 -7.30
C ARG A 204 -14.81 6.33 -7.36
N HIS A 205 -13.48 6.17 -7.35
CA HIS A 205 -12.50 7.27 -7.27
C HIS A 205 -12.53 7.99 -5.93
N HIS A 206 -12.89 7.24 -4.89
CA HIS A 206 -12.75 7.65 -3.50
C HIS A 206 -11.99 6.54 -2.80
N ALA A 207 -10.80 6.83 -2.29
CA ALA A 207 -9.91 5.81 -1.75
C ALA A 207 -10.58 4.82 -0.77
N LEU A 208 -11.47 5.28 0.12
CA LEU A 208 -12.20 4.34 1.00
C LEU A 208 -13.26 3.52 0.24
N GLY A 209 -13.95 4.12 -0.73
CA GLY A 209 -14.94 3.41 -1.53
C GLY A 209 -14.30 2.29 -2.34
N ASP A 210 -13.14 2.58 -2.92
CA ASP A 210 -12.34 1.65 -3.69
C ASP A 210 -11.69 0.57 -2.83
N ALA A 211 -11.20 0.91 -1.63
CA ALA A 211 -10.76 -0.08 -0.66
C ALA A 211 -11.91 -1.03 -0.24
N LEU A 212 -13.13 -0.52 -0.03
CA LEU A 212 -14.30 -1.33 0.33
C LEU A 212 -14.75 -2.25 -0.82
N MET A 213 -14.71 -1.78 -2.06
CA MET A 213 -14.97 -2.63 -3.24
C MET A 213 -13.90 -3.70 -3.39
N THR A 214 -12.63 -3.33 -3.26
CA THR A 214 -11.49 -4.25 -3.28
C THR A 214 -11.59 -5.29 -2.17
N ALA A 215 -12.11 -4.92 -0.99
CA ALA A 215 -12.30 -5.84 0.12
C ALA A 215 -13.39 -6.88 -0.15
N LYS A 216 -14.46 -6.50 -0.87
CA LYS A 216 -15.47 -7.45 -1.35
C LYS A 216 -14.89 -8.41 -2.41
N ILE A 217 -14.06 -7.90 -3.32
CA ILE A 217 -13.32 -8.73 -4.29
C ILE A 217 -12.41 -9.72 -3.55
N TRP A 218 -11.62 -9.24 -2.61
CA TRP A 218 -10.77 -10.08 -1.77
C TRP A 218 -11.58 -11.19 -1.09
N SER A 219 -12.70 -10.84 -0.45
CA SER A 219 -13.59 -11.80 0.21
C SER A 219 -14.12 -12.86 -0.75
N HIS A 220 -14.57 -12.46 -1.94
CA HIS A 220 -15.07 -13.36 -2.98
C HIS A 220 -14.02 -14.39 -3.38
N TYR A 221 -12.83 -13.93 -3.76
CA TYR A 221 -11.79 -14.84 -4.25
C TYR A 221 -11.08 -15.63 -3.16
N LEU A 222 -11.02 -15.11 -1.92
CA LEU A 222 -10.47 -15.86 -0.80
C LEU A 222 -11.37 -17.06 -0.46
N ASN A 223 -12.69 -16.86 -0.42
CA ASN A 223 -13.66 -17.95 -0.23
C ASN A 223 -13.56 -19.00 -1.35
N ALA A 224 -13.35 -18.56 -2.60
CA ALA A 224 -13.13 -19.46 -3.73
C ALA A 224 -11.82 -20.26 -3.57
N ALA A 225 -10.76 -19.65 -3.07
CA ALA A 225 -9.50 -20.33 -2.78
C ALA A 225 -9.66 -21.38 -1.66
N GLU A 226 -10.35 -21.04 -0.57
CA GLU A 226 -10.65 -22.00 0.50
C GLU A 226 -11.50 -23.18 0.00
N THR A 227 -12.49 -22.93 -0.85
CA THR A 227 -13.32 -23.97 -1.47
C THR A 227 -12.49 -24.91 -2.35
N LYS A 228 -11.44 -24.40 -3.00
CA LYS A 228 -10.46 -25.18 -3.77
C LYS A 228 -9.46 -25.95 -2.89
N GLY A 229 -9.52 -25.78 -1.56
CA GLY A 229 -8.71 -26.51 -0.59
C GLY A 229 -7.40 -25.83 -0.21
N PHE A 230 -7.16 -24.59 -0.63
CA PHE A 230 -5.99 -23.82 -0.19
C PHE A 230 -6.15 -23.42 1.28
N LYS A 231 -5.13 -23.67 2.09
CA LYS A 231 -5.18 -23.41 3.54
C LYS A 231 -4.59 -22.07 3.93
N ASN A 232 -3.61 -21.58 3.17
CA ASN A 232 -2.88 -20.34 3.47
C ASN A 232 -2.32 -19.72 2.18
N LEU A 233 -1.78 -18.51 2.27
CA LEU A 233 -1.24 -17.81 1.10
C LEU A 233 -0.03 -18.51 0.48
N GLN A 234 0.80 -19.18 1.30
CA GLN A 234 1.97 -19.91 0.82
C GLN A 234 1.55 -20.97 -0.21
N GLU A 235 0.53 -21.79 0.09
CA GLU A 235 0.04 -22.82 -0.83
C GLU A 235 -0.47 -22.22 -2.16
N ILE A 236 -1.13 -21.06 -2.12
CA ILE A 236 -1.59 -20.36 -3.33
C ILE A 236 -0.39 -19.91 -4.17
N TYR A 237 0.62 -19.29 -3.55
CA TYR A 237 1.83 -18.86 -4.26
C TYR A 237 2.57 -20.04 -4.89
N GLU A 238 2.72 -21.14 -4.16
CA GLU A 238 3.36 -22.36 -4.65
C GLU A 238 2.59 -22.95 -5.83
N TYR A 239 1.26 -22.98 -5.78
CA TYR A 239 0.43 -23.45 -6.88
C TYR A 239 0.58 -22.57 -8.13
N LEU A 240 0.43 -21.26 -8.00
CA LEU A 240 0.55 -20.33 -9.14
C LEU A 240 1.97 -20.33 -9.74
N SER A 241 3.00 -20.62 -8.95
CA SER A 241 4.38 -20.72 -9.48
C SER A 241 4.59 -21.89 -10.46
N LYS A 242 3.72 -22.91 -10.40
CA LYS A 242 3.76 -24.09 -11.27
C LYS A 242 2.98 -23.91 -12.58
N LEU A 243 2.06 -22.95 -12.63
CA LEU A 243 1.17 -22.67 -13.76
C LEU A 243 1.84 -21.78 -14.84
N LYS A 244 3.09 -22.09 -15.21
CA LYS A 244 3.82 -21.35 -16.24
C LYS A 244 3.01 -21.16 -17.52
#